data_AF-R9JE12-F1
#
_entry.id   AF-R9JE12-F1
#
_cell.length_a   1.000
_cell.length_b   1.000
_cell.length_c   1.000
_cell.angle_alpha   90.00
_cell.angle_beta   90.00
_cell.angle_gamma   90.00
#
_symmetry.space_group_name_H-M   'P 1'
#
loop_
_entity.id
_entity.type
_entity.pdbx_description
1 polymer ?
#
loop_
_entity_poly.entity_id
_entity_poly.type
_entity_poly.pdbx_seq_one_letter_code
_entity_poly.pdbx_strand_id
1 'polypeptide(L)'
;MASNRDKLRAKRAELNLQRLEISDNTLQADNFVDSEIKKFENTSKQEQNNENDIIYRTKNYEQFHDFPNEKLKLPLLTGEKRELLRSSIKQIGVQTPAKVIRVSDFTLPLYNDYKPEDFIILGGHNRLEICKELNLEYPYIILHDLNQATINKIVAEDHLLNRQLNDMSPSEKVHLFKALNEDTRTFSEKFKEQKESRAVIYRLLQLQKLCDGFVSWVDGKDGHKLPIYAATSISSLDEDEQNNLISYLSENKIKAITIKQADALKNIKQTVKPKGNKLSINDFDSVFKVDRKRTSKILKGKSNLSEDILNLIPEKERNNAEDIIKQALKIYYKANN
;
A
#
# COMPACT_ATOMS: atom_id res chain seq x y z
N MET A 1 41.65 16.07 21.53
CA MET A 1 40.49 15.53 20.81
C MET A 1 39.39 16.59 20.86
N ALA A 2 38.85 17.02 19.71
CA ALA A 2 37.77 18.02 19.68
C ALA A 2 36.51 17.44 20.32
N SER A 3 35.81 18.22 21.15
CA SER A 3 34.57 17.82 21.81
C SER A 3 33.51 17.48 20.77
N ASN A 4 32.56 16.57 21.06
CA ASN A 4 31.42 16.28 20.16
C ASN A 4 30.66 17.55 19.77
N ARG A 5 30.66 18.56 20.66
CA ARG A 5 30.09 19.88 20.38
C ARG A 5 30.85 20.64 19.28
N ASP A 6 32.16 20.47 19.19
CA ASP A 6 33.01 21.11 18.19
C ASP A 6 32.88 20.42 16.82
N LYS A 7 32.76 19.08 16.81
CA LYS A 7 32.47 18.30 15.59
C LYS A 7 31.10 18.66 15.00
N LEU A 8 30.08 18.82 15.85
CA LEU A 8 28.74 19.25 15.43
C LEU A 8 28.75 20.67 14.87
N ARG A 9 29.55 21.56 15.47
CA ARG A 9 29.69 22.95 15.02
C ARG A 9 30.41 23.05 13.67
N ALA A 10 31.43 22.23 13.45
CA ALA A 10 32.13 22.12 12.16
C ALA A 10 31.20 21.57 11.07
N LYS A 11 30.45 20.49 11.35
CA LYS A 11 29.50 19.91 10.39
C LYS A 11 28.37 20.87 10.02
N ARG A 12 27.87 21.65 10.99
CA ARG A 12 26.88 22.72 10.73
C ARG A 12 27.45 23.86 9.89
N ALA A 13 28.74 24.18 10.03
CA ALA A 13 29.38 25.21 9.20
C ALA A 13 29.57 24.72 7.76
N GLU A 14 29.97 23.46 7.58
CA GLU A 14 30.16 22.82 6.27
C GLU A 14 28.85 22.71 5.47
N LEU A 15 27.76 22.28 6.12
CA LEU A 15 26.43 22.21 5.48
C LEU A 15 25.85 23.60 5.14
N ASN A 16 26.18 24.63 5.94
CA ASN A 16 25.79 26.01 5.61
C ASN A 16 26.61 26.59 4.45
N LEU A 17 27.84 26.12 4.23
CA LEU A 17 28.62 26.46 3.04
C LEU A 17 28.02 25.80 1.79
N GLN A 18 27.64 24.52 1.88
CA GLN A 18 26.91 23.83 0.80
C GLN A 18 25.56 24.50 0.48
N ARG A 19 24.89 25.08 1.47
CA ARG A 19 23.65 25.87 1.31
C ARG A 19 23.86 27.13 0.45
N LEU A 20 25.02 27.79 0.56
CA LEU A 20 25.33 29.00 -0.22
C LEU A 20 25.71 28.67 -1.67
N GLU A 21 26.19 27.45 -1.94
CA GLU A 21 26.53 26.98 -3.28
C GLU A 21 25.32 26.47 -4.07
N ILE A 22 24.23 26.09 -3.39
CA ILE A 22 23.02 25.48 -4.00
C ILE A 22 21.89 26.52 -4.21
N SER A 23 22.12 27.82 -3.98
CA SER A 23 21.08 28.82 -4.21
C SER A 23 20.88 29.12 -5.71
N ASP A 24 20.20 28.21 -6.39
CA ASP A 24 19.19 28.53 -7.40
C ASP A 24 18.10 27.44 -7.36
N ASN A 25 16.95 27.83 -6.79
CA ASN A 25 15.64 27.14 -6.79
C ASN A 25 15.47 25.83 -6.01
N THR A 26 14.89 25.91 -4.80
CA THR A 26 13.53 25.42 -4.43
C THR A 26 13.42 25.00 -2.96
N LEU A 27 12.23 25.20 -2.37
CA LEU A 27 11.78 24.76 -1.03
C LEU A 27 11.99 23.26 -0.71
N GLN A 28 12.37 22.43 -1.69
CA GLN A 28 12.62 21.00 -1.51
C GLN A 28 14.04 20.70 -0.99
N ALA A 29 15.03 21.54 -1.32
CA ALA A 29 16.40 21.43 -0.80
C ALA A 29 16.46 21.72 0.71
N ASP A 30 15.68 22.71 1.18
CA ASP A 30 15.60 23.09 2.60
C ASP A 30 15.11 21.93 3.48
N ASN A 31 14.13 21.15 3.01
CA ASN A 31 13.61 20.00 3.76
C ASN A 31 14.60 18.81 3.79
N PHE A 32 15.45 18.67 2.78
CA PHE A 32 16.42 17.58 2.70
C PHE A 32 17.61 17.82 3.64
N VAL A 33 18.17 19.03 3.62
CA VAL A 33 19.32 19.40 4.48
C VAL A 33 18.96 19.38 5.96
N ASP A 34 17.78 19.89 6.33
CA ASP A 34 17.27 19.79 7.70
C ASP A 34 17.03 18.33 8.13
N SER A 35 16.65 17.46 7.19
CA SER A 35 16.51 16.02 7.46
C SER A 35 17.86 15.32 7.65
N GLU A 36 18.90 15.69 6.90
CA GLU A 36 20.25 15.12 7.03
C GLU A 36 20.96 15.62 8.31
N ILE A 37 20.80 16.89 8.67
CA ILE A 37 21.32 17.44 9.93
C ILE A 37 20.68 16.74 11.13
N LYS A 38 19.37 16.48 11.09
CA LYS A 38 18.66 15.80 12.18
C LYS A 38 18.89 14.29 12.20
N LYS A 39 19.11 13.65 11.05
CA LYS A 39 19.62 12.26 11.00
C LYS A 39 20.95 12.16 11.73
N PHE A 40 21.86 13.11 11.51
CA PHE A 40 23.12 13.15 12.24
C PHE A 40 22.90 13.33 13.75
N GLU A 41 22.01 14.23 14.18
CA GLU A 41 21.70 14.43 15.61
C GLU A 41 21.00 13.24 16.28
N ASN A 42 20.15 12.50 15.56
CA ASN A 42 19.49 11.29 16.06
C ASN A 42 20.45 10.10 16.08
N THR A 43 21.37 10.01 15.11
CA THR A 43 22.45 9.02 15.11
C THR A 43 23.38 9.26 16.30
N SER A 44 23.77 10.51 16.58
CA SER A 44 24.58 10.85 17.76
C SER A 44 23.88 10.61 19.12
N LYS A 45 22.54 10.52 19.16
CA LYS A 45 21.79 10.13 20.36
C LYS A 45 21.64 8.61 20.50
N GLN A 46 21.58 7.87 19.39
CA GLN A 46 21.60 6.40 19.38
C GLN A 46 23.00 5.82 19.61
N GLU A 47 24.05 6.51 19.15
CA GLU A 47 25.46 6.17 19.38
C GLU A 47 25.85 6.18 20.87
N GLN A 48 25.10 6.87 21.74
CA GLN A 48 25.35 6.83 23.19
C GLN A 48 24.98 5.49 23.86
N ASN A 49 24.30 4.58 23.16
CA ASN A 49 23.95 3.26 23.71
C ASN A 49 24.80 2.09 23.18
N ASN A 50 25.57 2.25 22.10
CA ASN A 50 26.38 1.16 21.50
C ASN A 50 27.79 1.64 21.09
N GLU A 51 28.66 1.97 22.04
CA GLU A 51 30.08 2.28 21.75
C GLU A 51 30.93 1.05 21.34
N ASN A 52 30.33 -0.15 21.18
CA ASN A 52 31.05 -1.42 20.99
C ASN A 52 30.78 -2.16 19.66
N ASP A 53 30.02 -1.59 18.72
CA ASP A 53 29.70 -2.30 17.48
C ASP A 53 30.91 -2.31 16.51
N ILE A 54 31.42 -3.49 16.18
CA ILE A 54 32.51 -3.66 15.21
C ILE A 54 31.97 -3.37 13.80
N ILE A 55 32.56 -2.38 13.12
CA ILE A 55 32.22 -2.03 11.74
C ILE A 55 33.12 -2.82 10.78
N TYR A 56 32.51 -3.67 9.96
CA TYR A 56 33.15 -4.41 8.90
C TYR A 56 33.04 -3.65 7.57
N ARG A 57 33.97 -3.91 6.63
CA ARG A 57 34.00 -3.31 5.29
C ARG A 57 34.36 -4.36 4.26
N THR A 58 33.71 -4.33 3.10
CA THR A 58 33.94 -5.31 2.04
C THR A 58 33.58 -4.74 0.67
N LYS A 59 34.20 -5.29 -0.37
CA LYS A 59 33.77 -5.12 -1.78
C LYS A 59 33.13 -6.38 -2.36
N ASN A 60 33.03 -7.45 -1.58
CA ASN A 60 32.29 -8.64 -1.98
C ASN A 60 30.79 -8.34 -1.75
N TYR A 61 30.09 -7.90 -2.79
CA TYR A 61 28.67 -7.54 -2.69
C TYR A 61 27.74 -8.75 -2.82
N GLU A 62 28.21 -9.85 -3.44
CA GLU A 62 27.40 -11.05 -3.74
C GLU A 62 27.06 -11.89 -2.50
N GLN A 63 27.73 -11.64 -1.37
CA GLN A 63 27.43 -12.27 -0.09
C GLN A 63 26.25 -11.62 0.65
N PHE A 64 25.65 -10.56 0.10
CA PHE A 64 24.54 -9.86 0.73
C PHE A 64 23.23 -10.16 0.02
N HIS A 65 22.26 -10.65 0.79
CA HIS A 65 20.94 -11.06 0.33
C HIS A 65 19.86 -10.17 0.92
N ASP A 66 18.78 -10.02 0.16
CA ASP A 66 17.62 -9.27 0.59
C ASP A 66 16.90 -9.97 1.76
N PHE A 67 16.28 -9.17 2.61
CA PHE A 67 15.39 -9.67 3.65
C PHE A 67 14.21 -10.45 3.03
N PRO A 68 13.98 -11.73 3.41
CA PRO A 68 13.06 -12.62 2.69
C PRO A 68 11.57 -12.30 2.89
N ASN A 69 11.22 -11.34 3.75
CA ASN A 69 9.83 -10.91 3.91
C ASN A 69 9.46 -9.82 2.89
N GLU A 70 8.86 -10.24 1.78
CA GLU A 70 8.44 -9.34 0.69
C GLU A 70 7.55 -8.20 1.15
N LYS A 71 6.71 -8.40 2.17
CA LYS A 71 5.80 -7.37 2.70
C LYS A 71 6.53 -6.23 3.42
N LEU A 72 7.75 -6.48 3.89
CA LEU A 72 8.59 -5.47 4.51
C LEU A 72 9.67 -4.95 3.57
N LYS A 73 9.87 -5.58 2.41
CA LYS A 73 10.83 -5.13 1.40
C LYS A 73 10.27 -3.91 0.67
N LEU A 74 11.03 -2.83 0.70
CA LEU A 74 10.69 -1.60 -0.01
C LEU A 74 11.51 -1.49 -1.31
N PRO A 75 10.96 -0.89 -2.37
CA PRO A 75 11.71 -0.71 -3.60
C PRO A 75 12.90 0.24 -3.41
N LEU A 76 13.95 0.01 -4.20
CA LEU A 76 15.11 0.89 -4.24
C LEU A 76 14.71 2.31 -4.64
N LEU A 77 15.47 3.29 -4.14
CA LEU A 77 15.32 4.69 -4.49
C LEU A 77 15.63 4.88 -5.98
N THR A 78 14.83 5.72 -6.62
CA THR A 78 14.93 6.12 -8.02
C THR A 78 14.91 7.64 -8.14
N GLY A 79 15.29 8.15 -9.32
CA GLY A 79 15.28 9.59 -9.62
C GLY A 79 16.22 10.43 -8.75
N GLU A 80 15.79 11.66 -8.44
CA GLU A 80 16.61 12.65 -7.72
C GLU A 80 17.09 12.16 -6.35
N LYS A 81 16.25 11.44 -5.59
CA LYS A 81 16.60 10.93 -4.26
C LYS A 81 17.77 9.94 -4.32
N ARG A 82 17.83 9.11 -5.37
CA ARG A 82 18.94 8.18 -5.59
C ARG A 82 20.23 8.95 -5.89
N GLU A 83 20.16 9.95 -6.78
CA GLU A 83 21.32 10.74 -7.17
C GLU A 83 21.87 11.60 -6.02
N LEU A 84 21.00 12.13 -5.15
CA LEU A 84 21.41 12.82 -3.93
C LEU A 84 22.16 11.88 -2.98
N LEU A 85 21.63 10.69 -2.73
CA LEU A 85 22.30 9.68 -1.91
C LEU A 85 23.64 9.26 -2.53
N ARG A 86 23.68 9.07 -3.84
CA ARG A 86 24.90 8.72 -4.59
C ARG A 86 25.97 9.79 -4.50
N SER A 87 25.58 11.05 -4.65
CA SER A 87 26.50 12.20 -4.56
C SER A 87 27.06 12.34 -3.14
N SER A 88 26.22 12.17 -2.13
CA SER A 88 26.64 12.14 -0.72
C SER A 88 27.67 11.01 -0.47
N ILE A 89 27.39 9.79 -0.93
CA ILE A 89 28.33 8.66 -0.77
C ILE A 89 29.66 8.92 -1.47
N LYS A 90 29.68 9.58 -2.64
CA LYS A 90 30.93 9.95 -3.32
C LYS A 90 31.76 10.96 -2.51
N GLN A 91 31.10 11.94 -1.89
CA GLN A 91 31.78 13.05 -1.21
C GLN A 91 32.27 12.65 0.19
N ILE A 92 31.41 12.02 0.98
CA ILE A 92 31.67 11.77 2.41
C ILE A 92 31.67 10.29 2.78
N GLY A 93 31.44 9.38 1.82
CA GLY A 93 31.32 7.95 2.07
C GLY A 93 30.01 7.57 2.78
N VAL A 94 29.83 6.28 3.03
CA VAL A 94 28.67 5.79 3.79
C VAL A 94 28.86 6.12 5.28
N GLN A 95 28.01 7.03 5.79
CA GLN A 95 28.05 7.48 7.18
C GLN A 95 27.44 6.45 8.14
N THR A 96 26.27 5.89 7.79
CA THR A 96 25.59 4.90 8.62
C THR A 96 25.83 3.50 8.04
N PRO A 97 26.53 2.61 8.76
CA PRO A 97 26.76 1.24 8.29
C PRO A 97 25.43 0.50 8.10
N ALA A 98 25.43 -0.47 7.21
CA ALA A 98 24.30 -1.36 7.03
C ALA A 98 24.12 -2.30 8.22
N LYS A 99 22.88 -2.66 8.52
CA LYS A 99 22.56 -3.65 9.55
C LYS A 99 22.33 -4.98 8.87
N VAL A 100 23.07 -6.01 9.26
CA VAL A 100 22.94 -7.36 8.68
C VAL A 100 22.88 -8.42 9.77
N ILE A 101 22.40 -9.60 9.40
CA ILE A 101 22.51 -10.83 10.19
C ILE A 101 23.16 -11.90 9.32
N ARG A 102 23.79 -12.90 9.93
CA ARG A 102 24.27 -14.05 9.16
C ARG A 102 23.10 -14.93 8.74
N VAL A 103 23.21 -15.54 7.58
CA VAL A 103 22.25 -16.52 7.09
C VAL A 103 22.12 -17.69 8.06
N SER A 104 23.24 -18.14 8.66
CA SER A 104 23.25 -19.18 9.71
C SER A 104 22.39 -18.87 10.93
N ASP A 105 22.17 -17.59 11.22
CA ASP A 105 21.49 -17.12 12.44
C ASP A 105 19.98 -16.96 12.19
N PHE A 106 19.52 -17.21 10.95
CA PHE A 106 18.15 -17.03 10.52
C PHE A 106 17.41 -18.37 10.43
N THR A 107 16.26 -18.48 11.11
CA THR A 107 15.54 -19.75 11.35
C THR A 107 14.44 -20.08 10.34
N LEU A 108 14.27 -19.29 9.28
CA LEU A 108 13.27 -19.54 8.22
C LEU A 108 13.88 -20.34 7.05
N PRO A 109 13.06 -21.04 6.25
CA PRO A 109 13.56 -21.76 5.08
C PRO A 109 14.21 -20.76 4.11
N LEU A 110 15.53 -20.80 4.07
CA LEU A 110 16.36 -20.01 3.19
C LEU A 110 16.13 -20.50 1.75
N TYR A 111 16.19 -19.58 0.79
CA TYR A 111 16.22 -19.96 -0.62
C TYR A 111 17.45 -20.85 -0.87
N ASN A 112 17.34 -21.78 -1.82
CA ASN A 112 18.35 -22.83 -2.10
C ASN A 112 19.76 -22.30 -2.45
N ASP A 113 19.91 -21.00 -2.71
CA ASP A 113 21.16 -20.39 -3.19
C ASP A 113 21.96 -19.65 -2.10
N TYR A 114 21.47 -19.58 -0.86
CA TYR A 114 22.14 -18.80 0.20
C TYR A 114 23.20 -19.65 0.91
N LYS A 115 24.40 -19.11 1.11
CA LYS A 115 25.44 -19.79 1.89
C LYS A 115 25.36 -19.40 3.37
N PRO A 116 25.69 -20.30 4.31
CA PRO A 116 25.65 -20.02 5.74
C PRO A 116 26.48 -18.80 6.18
N GLU A 117 27.58 -18.54 5.49
CA GLU A 117 28.48 -17.40 5.70
C GLU A 117 27.99 -16.08 5.11
N ASP A 118 26.95 -16.11 4.26
CA ASP A 118 26.37 -14.92 3.66
C ASP A 118 25.56 -14.11 4.70
N PHE A 119 25.16 -12.91 4.30
CA PHE A 119 24.48 -11.93 5.13
C PHE A 119 23.10 -11.58 4.58
N ILE A 120 22.11 -11.44 5.47
CA ILE A 120 20.80 -10.87 5.14
C ILE A 120 20.80 -9.41 5.56
N ILE A 121 20.49 -8.52 4.61
CA ILE A 121 20.43 -7.08 4.85
C ILE A 121 19.12 -6.72 5.56
N LEU A 122 19.22 -6.14 6.75
CA LEU A 122 18.07 -5.61 7.48
C LEU A 122 17.82 -4.14 7.17
N GLY A 123 18.87 -3.39 6.86
CA GLY A 123 18.80 -1.97 6.53
C GLY A 123 20.01 -1.52 5.73
N GLY A 124 19.80 -0.58 4.80
CA GLY A 124 20.86 -0.04 3.95
C GLY A 124 20.99 -0.63 2.53
N HIS A 125 19.96 -1.28 2.00
CA HIS A 125 19.90 -1.81 0.63
C HIS A 125 20.32 -0.78 -0.44
N ASN A 126 19.80 0.45 -0.37
CA ASN A 126 20.16 1.51 -1.32
C ASN A 126 21.66 1.84 -1.33
N ARG A 127 22.31 1.76 -0.15
CA ARG A 127 23.74 2.04 -0.02
C ARG A 127 24.58 0.90 -0.59
N LEU A 128 24.11 -0.35 -0.48
CA LEU A 128 24.79 -1.50 -1.09
C LEU A 128 24.87 -1.31 -2.60
N GLU A 129 23.74 -1.04 -3.23
CA GLU A 129 23.65 -0.84 -4.69
C GLU A 129 24.54 0.31 -5.17
N ILE A 130 24.50 1.44 -4.46
CA ILE A 130 25.36 2.58 -4.80
C ILE A 130 26.84 2.26 -4.58
N CYS A 131 27.20 1.58 -3.49
CA CYS A 131 28.58 1.15 -3.26
C CYS A 131 29.06 0.18 -4.35
N LYS A 132 28.20 -0.75 -4.80
CA LYS A 132 28.46 -1.68 -5.89
C LYS A 132 28.72 -0.93 -7.20
N GLU A 133 27.86 0.00 -7.57
CA GLU A 133 28.02 0.85 -8.76
C GLU A 133 29.29 1.71 -8.75
N LEU A 134 29.66 2.23 -7.57
CA LEU A 134 30.83 3.09 -7.39
C LEU A 134 32.11 2.32 -7.07
N ASN A 135 32.05 0.99 -6.94
CA ASN A 135 33.15 0.13 -6.52
C ASN A 135 33.80 0.59 -5.18
N LEU A 136 32.97 1.03 -4.24
CA LEU A 136 33.36 1.49 -2.91
C LEU A 136 33.13 0.39 -1.87
N GLU A 137 33.95 0.38 -0.82
CA GLU A 137 33.72 -0.52 0.31
C GLU A 137 32.35 -0.25 0.95
N TYR A 138 31.61 -1.33 1.19
CA TYR A 138 30.33 -1.30 1.86
C TYR A 138 30.52 -1.55 3.37
N PRO A 139 30.26 -0.56 4.24
CA PRO A 139 30.38 -0.75 5.69
C PRO A 139 29.11 -1.38 6.27
N TYR A 140 29.27 -2.32 7.18
CA TYR A 140 28.16 -3.02 7.82
C TYR A 140 28.48 -3.44 9.26
N ILE A 141 27.42 -3.65 10.04
CA ILE A 141 27.46 -4.23 11.39
C ILE A 141 26.65 -5.52 11.39
N ILE A 142 27.16 -6.54 12.09
CA ILE A 142 26.51 -7.84 12.23
C ILE A 142 25.75 -7.84 13.55
N LEU A 143 24.44 -8.10 13.48
CA LEU A 143 23.59 -8.28 14.63
C LEU A 143 23.47 -9.78 14.93
N HIS A 144 23.44 -10.12 16.22
CA HIS A 144 23.44 -11.50 16.70
C HIS A 144 22.25 -11.76 17.61
N ASP A 145 21.90 -13.04 17.79
CA ASP A 145 20.91 -13.53 18.77
C ASP A 145 19.54 -12.84 18.68
N LEU A 146 19.11 -12.50 17.47
CA LEU A 146 17.83 -11.84 17.22
C LEU A 146 16.75 -12.85 16.88
N ASN A 147 15.61 -12.76 17.55
CA ASN A 147 14.41 -13.48 17.12
C ASN A 147 13.73 -12.79 15.93
N GLN A 148 12.85 -13.51 15.22
CA GLN A 148 12.16 -13.00 14.04
C GLN A 148 11.35 -11.71 14.28
N ALA A 149 10.74 -11.57 15.46
CA ALA A 149 9.98 -10.38 15.81
C ALA A 149 10.88 -9.14 15.95
N THR A 150 12.04 -9.29 16.60
CA THR A 150 13.05 -8.25 16.72
C THR A 150 13.63 -7.87 15.36
N ILE A 151 13.89 -8.86 14.50
CA ILE A 151 14.39 -8.62 13.14
C ILE A 151 13.37 -7.80 12.33
N ASN A 152 12.11 -8.22 12.30
CA ASN A 152 11.03 -7.49 11.62
C ASN A 152 10.92 -6.05 12.14
N LYS A 153 11.06 -5.86 13.46
CA LYS A 153 11.04 -4.53 14.10
C LYS A 153 12.22 -3.67 13.62
N ILE A 154 13.44 -4.20 13.59
CA ILE A 154 14.63 -3.47 13.13
C ILE A 154 14.47 -3.02 11.67
N VAL A 155 14.02 -3.92 10.80
CA VAL A 155 13.76 -3.61 9.37
C VAL A 155 12.71 -2.49 9.26
N ALA A 156 11.62 -2.59 10.03
CA ALA A 156 10.56 -1.60 10.01
C ALA A 156 11.02 -0.22 10.53
N GLU A 157 11.81 -0.20 11.61
CA GLU A 157 12.38 1.03 12.14
C GLU A 157 13.34 1.68 11.15
N ASP A 158 14.23 0.91 10.52
CA ASP A 158 15.18 1.43 9.52
C ASP A 158 14.45 2.06 8.34
N HIS A 159 13.41 1.39 7.83
CA HIS A 159 12.59 1.91 6.74
C HIS A 159 11.87 3.20 7.12
N LEU A 160 11.26 3.25 8.30
CA LEU A 160 10.59 4.46 8.75
C LEU A 160 11.59 5.60 8.93
N LEU A 161 12.72 5.38 9.60
CA LEU A 161 13.70 6.44 9.85
C LEU A 161 14.37 6.98 8.57
N ASN A 162 14.62 6.11 7.59
CA ASN A 162 15.39 6.46 6.40
C ASN A 162 14.54 6.85 5.19
N ARG A 163 13.25 6.51 5.16
CA ARG A 163 12.33 6.81 4.05
C ARG A 163 11.29 7.84 4.49
N GLN A 164 10.95 8.80 3.62
CA GLN A 164 9.83 9.69 3.92
C GLN A 164 8.54 8.87 3.83
N LEU A 165 7.63 9.03 4.79
CA LEU A 165 6.35 8.32 4.77
C LEU A 165 5.54 8.55 3.50
N ASN A 166 5.69 9.70 2.85
CA ASN A 166 4.99 10.02 1.61
C ASN A 166 5.48 9.19 0.41
N ASP A 167 6.64 8.54 0.51
CA ASP A 167 7.19 7.67 -0.53
C ASP A 167 6.71 6.23 -0.43
N MET A 168 5.90 5.93 0.59
CA MET A 168 5.37 4.60 0.84
C MET A 168 3.89 4.52 0.50
N SER A 169 3.49 3.43 -0.13
CA SER A 169 2.08 3.14 -0.31
C SER A 169 1.40 2.96 1.05
N PRO A 170 0.08 3.19 1.15
CA PRO A 170 -0.64 2.92 2.39
C PRO A 170 -0.49 1.47 2.87
N SER A 171 -0.46 0.48 1.97
CA SER A 171 -0.26 -0.94 2.34
C SER A 171 1.14 -1.21 2.91
N GLU A 172 2.19 -0.62 2.33
CA GLU A 172 3.56 -0.69 2.84
C GLU A 172 3.63 -0.13 4.26
N LYS A 173 3.04 1.06 4.50
CA LYS A 173 2.97 1.65 5.86
C LYS A 173 2.34 0.69 6.86
N VAL A 174 1.26 0.01 6.48
CA VAL A 174 0.55 -0.92 7.36
C VAL A 174 1.41 -2.12 7.74
N HIS A 175 2.19 -2.65 6.80
CA HIS A 175 3.11 -3.75 7.08
C HIS A 175 4.22 -3.33 8.04
N LEU A 176 4.82 -2.15 7.85
CA LEU A 176 5.82 -1.61 8.78
C LEU A 176 5.24 -1.39 10.18
N PHE A 177 4.05 -0.78 10.29
CA PHE A 177 3.43 -0.53 11.58
C PHE A 177 3.08 -1.83 12.31
N LYS A 178 2.62 -2.84 11.58
CA LYS A 178 2.37 -4.17 12.14
C LYS A 178 3.65 -4.83 12.64
N ALA A 179 4.75 -4.70 11.91
CA ALA A 179 6.04 -5.28 12.28
C ALA A 179 6.64 -4.67 13.55
N LEU A 180 6.39 -3.38 13.81
CA LEU A 180 6.79 -2.75 15.06
C LEU A 180 6.06 -3.30 16.28
N ASN A 181 4.79 -3.73 16.10
CA ASN A 181 3.90 -4.18 17.15
C ASN A 181 3.80 -3.19 18.34
N GLU A 182 3.88 -1.89 18.02
CA GLU A 182 3.77 -0.79 19.00
C GLU A 182 2.36 -0.20 18.95
N ASP A 183 1.89 0.34 20.09
CA ASP A 183 0.63 1.07 20.08
C ASP A 183 0.73 2.38 19.28
N THR A 184 -0.41 2.89 18.82
CA THR A 184 -0.47 4.11 18.00
C THR A 184 0.10 5.36 18.68
N ARG A 185 0.14 5.35 20.02
CA ARG A 185 0.65 6.47 20.82
C ARG A 185 2.16 6.51 20.79
N THR A 186 2.79 5.39 21.10
CA THR A 186 4.23 5.14 21.05
C THR A 186 4.75 5.43 19.66
N PHE A 187 4.08 4.92 18.62
CA PHE A 187 4.43 5.19 17.24
C PHE A 187 4.42 6.69 16.94
N SER A 188 3.29 7.36 17.20
CA SER A 188 3.15 8.78 16.91
C SER A 188 4.15 9.62 17.69
N GLU A 189 4.60 9.16 18.86
CA GLU A 189 5.62 9.83 19.67
C GLU A 189 7.05 9.61 19.13
N LYS A 190 7.36 8.38 18.71
CA LYS A 190 8.66 7.98 18.16
C LYS A 190 8.91 8.56 16.77
N PHE A 191 7.86 8.74 15.98
CA PHE A 191 7.91 9.23 14.61
C PHE A 191 7.20 10.58 14.43
N LYS A 192 7.16 11.43 15.47
CA LYS A 192 6.53 12.78 15.42
C LYS A 192 6.97 13.61 14.21
N GLU A 193 8.24 13.49 13.85
CA GLU A 193 8.83 14.23 12.72
C GLU A 193 8.25 13.83 11.37
N GLN A 194 7.70 12.62 11.26
CA GLN A 194 7.07 12.12 10.04
C GLN A 194 5.64 12.64 9.82
N LYS A 195 5.14 13.47 10.74
CA LYS A 195 3.87 14.23 10.65
C LYS A 195 2.59 13.39 10.50
N GLU A 196 2.62 12.08 10.65
CA GLU A 196 1.39 11.29 10.70
C GLU A 196 0.70 11.43 12.07
N SER A 197 -0.57 11.81 12.04
CA SER A 197 -1.37 11.88 13.26
C SER A 197 -1.76 10.49 13.76
N ARG A 198 -1.97 10.33 15.08
CA ARG A 198 -2.52 9.10 15.70
C ARG A 198 -3.77 8.59 14.98
N ALA A 199 -4.64 9.51 14.57
CA ALA A 199 -5.88 9.18 13.88
C ALA A 199 -5.63 8.58 12.49
N VAL A 200 -4.58 9.00 11.78
CA VAL A 200 -4.22 8.41 10.48
C VAL A 200 -3.59 7.03 10.67
N ILE A 201 -2.69 6.87 11.64
CA ILE A 201 -2.07 5.58 11.97
C ILE A 201 -3.13 4.54 12.32
N TYR A 202 -4.11 4.91 13.16
CA TYR A 202 -5.23 4.04 13.50
C TYR A 202 -6.02 3.59 12.25
N ARG A 203 -6.29 4.52 11.32
CA ARG A 203 -7.00 4.21 10.07
C ARG A 203 -6.20 3.28 9.17
N LEU A 204 -4.89 3.53 9.04
CA LEU A 204 -3.98 2.65 8.30
C LEU A 204 -4.04 1.23 8.89
N LEU A 205 -3.96 1.06 10.20
CA LEU A 205 -4.07 -0.27 10.82
C LEU A 205 -5.41 -0.97 10.54
N GLN A 206 -6.51 -0.24 10.31
CA GLN A 206 -7.79 -0.86 9.91
C GLN A 206 -7.76 -1.45 8.49
N LEU A 207 -6.83 -1.04 7.63
CA LEU A 207 -6.69 -1.56 6.27
C LEU A 207 -6.25 -3.03 6.25
N GLN A 208 -5.75 -3.56 7.36
CA GLN A 208 -5.38 -4.99 7.49
C GLN A 208 -6.56 -5.95 7.28
N LYS A 209 -7.79 -5.45 7.38
CA LYS A 209 -9.02 -6.23 7.18
C LYS A 209 -9.53 -6.16 5.73
N LEU A 210 -8.82 -5.43 4.86
CA LEU A 210 -9.18 -5.35 3.45
C LEU A 210 -8.69 -6.59 2.70
N CYS A 211 -9.49 -7.05 1.75
CA CYS A 211 -9.06 -8.02 0.75
C CYS A 211 -8.02 -7.40 -0.20
N ASP A 212 -7.21 -8.24 -0.85
CA ASP A 212 -6.12 -7.82 -1.73
C ASP A 212 -6.58 -6.86 -2.85
N GLY A 213 -7.80 -7.05 -3.36
CA GLY A 213 -8.37 -6.16 -4.36
C GLY A 213 -8.55 -4.73 -3.86
N PHE A 214 -9.05 -4.51 -2.64
CA PHE A 214 -9.15 -3.16 -2.09
C PHE A 214 -7.82 -2.61 -1.60
N VAL A 215 -6.89 -3.46 -1.15
CA VAL A 215 -5.50 -3.04 -0.87
C VAL A 215 -4.89 -2.42 -2.13
N SER A 216 -5.05 -3.07 -3.29
CA SER A 216 -4.60 -2.56 -4.59
C SER A 216 -5.22 -1.19 -4.94
N TRP A 217 -6.51 -0.99 -4.64
CA TRP A 217 -7.21 0.28 -4.87
C TRP A 217 -6.74 1.41 -3.96
N VAL A 218 -6.40 1.10 -2.70
CA VAL A 218 -5.86 2.09 -1.76
C VAL A 218 -4.47 2.54 -2.19
N ASP A 219 -3.66 1.61 -2.71
CA ASP A 219 -2.34 1.90 -3.26
C ASP A 219 -2.39 2.64 -4.61
N GLY A 220 -3.59 2.86 -5.18
CA GLY A 220 -3.77 3.60 -6.42
C GLY A 220 -3.37 2.84 -7.68
N LYS A 221 -3.30 1.51 -7.61
CA LYS A 221 -2.98 0.66 -8.76
C LYS A 221 -4.14 0.61 -9.76
N ASP A 222 -3.81 0.36 -11.03
CA ASP A 222 -4.77 0.21 -12.14
C ASP A 222 -5.70 1.40 -12.38
N GLY A 223 -5.31 2.58 -11.90
CA GLY A 223 -6.11 3.81 -12.00
C GLY A 223 -7.34 3.85 -11.08
N HIS A 224 -7.44 2.91 -10.13
CA HIS A 224 -8.47 2.91 -9.11
C HIS A 224 -8.15 3.91 -8.00
N LYS A 225 -9.20 4.44 -7.34
CA LYS A 225 -9.05 5.39 -6.25
C LYS A 225 -9.91 5.01 -5.06
N LEU A 226 -9.26 4.60 -3.97
CA LEU A 226 -9.90 4.38 -2.68
C LEU A 226 -9.16 5.16 -1.57
N PRO A 227 -9.65 6.35 -1.18
CA PRO A 227 -9.04 7.12 -0.10
C PRO A 227 -9.01 6.34 1.23
N ILE A 228 -7.96 6.52 2.05
CA ILE A 228 -7.77 5.81 3.34
C ILE A 228 -9.01 5.87 4.24
N TYR A 229 -9.69 7.02 4.28
CA TYR A 229 -10.92 7.18 5.07
C TYR A 229 -12.06 6.30 4.57
N ALA A 230 -12.28 6.25 3.24
CA ALA A 230 -13.27 5.37 2.64
C ALA A 230 -12.90 3.90 2.87
N ALA A 231 -11.62 3.57 2.72
CA ALA A 231 -11.09 2.23 2.95
C ALA A 231 -11.32 1.75 4.40
N THR A 232 -11.20 2.65 5.38
CA THR A 232 -11.51 2.36 6.80
C THR A 232 -12.98 2.01 7.00
N SER A 233 -13.89 2.61 6.22
CA SER A 233 -15.31 2.27 6.30
C SER A 233 -15.60 0.94 5.59
N ILE A 234 -14.94 0.67 4.46
CA ILE A 234 -15.04 -0.62 3.75
C ILE A 234 -14.48 -1.77 4.60
N SER A 235 -13.45 -1.54 5.41
CA SER A 235 -12.85 -2.58 6.26
C SER A 235 -13.75 -3.07 7.40
N SER A 236 -14.94 -2.49 7.55
CA SER A 236 -16.01 -2.99 8.42
C SER A 236 -16.85 -4.11 7.79
N LEU A 237 -16.75 -4.30 6.46
CA LEU A 237 -17.39 -5.38 5.72
C LEU A 237 -16.54 -6.65 5.81
N ASP A 238 -17.19 -7.82 5.80
CA ASP A 238 -16.47 -9.09 5.72
C ASP A 238 -15.84 -9.32 4.33
N GLU A 239 -14.94 -10.29 4.22
CA GLU A 239 -14.17 -10.54 2.99
C GLU A 239 -15.08 -10.89 1.80
N ASP A 240 -16.14 -11.68 2.01
CA ASP A 240 -17.10 -12.01 0.96
C ASP A 240 -17.86 -10.77 0.47
N GLU A 241 -18.29 -9.90 1.39
CA GLU A 241 -18.95 -8.64 1.07
C GLU A 241 -18.03 -7.70 0.29
N GLN A 242 -16.74 -7.64 0.67
CA GLN A 242 -15.75 -6.85 -0.04
C GLN A 242 -15.55 -7.37 -1.47
N ASN A 243 -15.40 -8.69 -1.64
CA ASN A 243 -15.26 -9.31 -2.96
C ASN A 243 -16.51 -9.10 -3.82
N ASN A 244 -17.71 -9.22 -3.26
CA ASN A 244 -18.96 -8.92 -3.97
C ASN A 244 -19.03 -7.46 -4.42
N LEU A 245 -18.58 -6.53 -3.58
CA LEU A 245 -18.51 -5.12 -3.93
C LEU A 245 -17.50 -4.87 -5.06
N ILE A 246 -16.33 -5.52 -5.06
CA ILE A 246 -15.34 -5.44 -6.15
C ILE A 246 -15.94 -5.92 -7.47
N SER A 247 -16.64 -7.06 -7.47
CA SER A 247 -17.32 -7.57 -8.66
C SER A 247 -18.35 -6.56 -9.18
N TYR A 248 -19.20 -6.04 -8.29
CA TYR A 248 -20.17 -5.00 -8.64
C TYR A 248 -19.51 -3.75 -9.24
N LEU A 249 -18.43 -3.25 -8.63
CA LEU A 249 -17.73 -2.06 -9.11
C LEU A 249 -17.13 -2.29 -10.50
N SER A 250 -16.58 -3.49 -10.74
CA SER A 250 -15.97 -3.89 -12.00
C SER A 250 -17.01 -3.99 -13.13
N GLU A 251 -18.14 -4.66 -12.88
CA GLU A 251 -19.27 -4.78 -13.82
C GLU A 251 -19.81 -3.41 -14.23
N ASN A 252 -19.84 -2.47 -13.28
CA ASN A 252 -20.36 -1.12 -13.49
C ASN A 252 -19.28 -0.09 -13.86
N LYS A 253 -18.03 -0.53 -14.11
CA LYS A 253 -16.89 0.31 -14.51
C LYS A 253 -16.62 1.48 -13.55
N ILE A 254 -16.93 1.30 -12.27
CA ILE A 254 -16.69 2.29 -11.22
C ILE A 254 -15.23 2.16 -10.79
N LYS A 255 -14.45 3.23 -10.93
CA LYS A 255 -13.02 3.23 -10.57
C LYS A 255 -12.67 4.00 -9.30
N ALA A 256 -13.66 4.60 -8.64
CA ALA A 256 -13.44 5.40 -7.45
C ALA A 256 -14.58 5.24 -6.45
N ILE A 257 -14.23 5.13 -5.17
CA ILE A 257 -15.19 5.13 -4.07
C ILE A 257 -14.94 6.37 -3.22
N THR A 258 -15.96 7.21 -3.09
CA THR A 258 -15.90 8.39 -2.24
C THR A 258 -16.12 8.01 -0.77
N ILE A 259 -15.68 8.87 0.15
CA ILE A 259 -15.91 8.70 1.60
C ILE A 259 -17.41 8.57 1.89
N LYS A 260 -18.25 9.40 1.26
CA LYS A 260 -19.72 9.35 1.42
C LYS A 260 -20.31 8.00 1.02
N GLN A 261 -19.83 7.41 -0.06
CA GLN A 261 -20.31 6.09 -0.51
C GLN A 261 -19.88 4.98 0.45
N ALA A 262 -18.62 4.98 0.88
CA ALA A 262 -18.14 3.99 1.84
C ALA A 262 -18.85 4.09 3.20
N ASP A 263 -19.09 5.30 3.70
CA ASP A 263 -19.85 5.53 4.92
C ASP A 263 -21.32 5.10 4.78
N ALA A 264 -21.94 5.31 3.61
CA ALA A 264 -23.28 4.82 3.34
C ALA A 264 -23.37 3.29 3.42
N LEU A 265 -22.41 2.57 2.81
CA LEU A 265 -22.36 1.10 2.89
C LEU A 265 -22.17 0.61 4.33
N LYS A 266 -21.25 1.23 5.07
CA LYS A 266 -21.04 0.94 6.49
C LYS A 266 -22.30 1.16 7.31
N ASN A 267 -23.01 2.27 7.07
CA ASN A 267 -24.26 2.58 7.78
C ASN A 267 -25.34 1.54 7.45
N ILE A 268 -25.54 1.17 6.18
CA ILE A 268 -26.51 0.12 5.79
C ILE A 268 -26.20 -1.19 6.53
N LYS A 269 -24.91 -1.57 6.58
CA LYS A 269 -24.47 -2.78 7.29
C LYS A 269 -24.75 -2.71 8.80
N GLN A 270 -24.54 -1.55 9.42
CA GLN A 270 -24.67 -1.38 10.87
C GLN A 270 -26.12 -1.18 11.34
N THR A 271 -26.95 -0.46 10.57
CA THR A 271 -28.30 -0.05 11.01
C THR A 271 -29.42 -0.89 10.40
N VAL A 272 -29.29 -1.27 9.13
CA VAL A 272 -30.35 -1.96 8.37
C VAL A 272 -30.16 -3.48 8.38
N LYS A 273 -28.91 -3.94 8.38
CA LYS A 273 -28.55 -5.37 8.33
C LYS A 273 -27.62 -5.83 9.47
N PRO A 274 -27.93 -5.53 10.75
CA PRO A 274 -27.09 -6.02 11.85
C PRO A 274 -27.14 -7.55 11.95
N LYS A 275 -25.97 -8.18 12.10
CA LYS A 275 -25.71 -9.63 12.29
C LYS A 275 -26.19 -10.56 11.16
N GLY A 276 -25.24 -11.13 10.43
CA GLY A 276 -25.43 -12.27 9.51
C GLY A 276 -25.95 -11.93 8.11
N ASN A 277 -26.68 -10.83 7.94
CA ASN A 277 -27.18 -10.43 6.63
C ASN A 277 -26.11 -9.69 5.81
N LYS A 278 -25.80 -10.22 4.63
CA LYS A 278 -24.85 -9.64 3.69
C LYS A 278 -25.45 -8.47 2.90
N LEU A 279 -24.59 -7.53 2.49
CA LEU A 279 -24.95 -6.52 1.50
C LEU A 279 -25.36 -7.20 0.19
N SER A 280 -26.42 -6.67 -0.42
CA SER A 280 -27.00 -7.14 -1.67
C SER A 280 -26.72 -6.14 -2.78
N ILE A 281 -26.90 -6.57 -4.03
CA ILE A 281 -26.70 -5.69 -5.18
C ILE A 281 -27.63 -4.47 -5.14
N ASN A 282 -28.83 -4.59 -4.58
CA ASN A 282 -29.74 -3.43 -4.41
C ASN A 282 -29.19 -2.40 -3.42
N ASP A 283 -28.46 -2.83 -2.39
CA ASP A 283 -27.80 -1.91 -1.47
C ASP A 283 -26.70 -1.15 -2.20
N PHE A 284 -25.93 -1.85 -3.05
CA PHE A 284 -24.91 -1.21 -3.89
C PHE A 284 -25.53 -0.22 -4.88
N ASP A 285 -26.60 -0.58 -5.59
CA ASP A 285 -27.29 0.34 -6.50
C ASP A 285 -27.71 1.63 -5.76
N SER A 286 -28.24 1.50 -4.54
CA SER A 286 -28.71 2.64 -3.75
C SER A 286 -27.59 3.64 -3.42
N VAL A 287 -26.37 3.14 -3.26
CA VAL A 287 -25.19 3.95 -2.91
C VAL A 287 -24.50 4.52 -4.16
N PHE A 288 -24.31 3.68 -5.17
CA PHE A 288 -23.57 4.04 -6.37
C PHE A 288 -24.43 4.67 -7.46
N LYS A 289 -25.76 4.70 -7.26
CA LYS A 289 -26.76 5.30 -8.17
C LYS A 289 -26.61 4.81 -9.60
N VAL A 290 -26.31 3.53 -9.77
CA VAL A 290 -26.26 2.92 -11.10
C VAL A 290 -27.70 2.68 -11.54
N ASP A 291 -28.12 3.38 -12.58
CA ASP A 291 -29.37 3.07 -13.26
C ASP A 291 -29.23 1.69 -13.91
N ARG A 292 -29.76 0.64 -13.25
CA ARG A 292 -30.04 -0.59 -13.98
C ARG A 292 -30.97 -0.18 -15.11
N LYS A 293 -30.59 -0.45 -16.37
CA LYS A 293 -31.59 -0.72 -17.40
C LYS A 293 -32.48 -1.75 -16.75
N ARG A 294 -33.70 -1.36 -16.37
CA ARG A 294 -34.68 -2.27 -15.80
C ARG A 294 -34.65 -3.46 -16.74
N THR A 295 -34.11 -4.60 -16.32
CA THR A 295 -34.67 -5.87 -16.75
C THR A 295 -36.06 -5.75 -16.18
N SER A 296 -36.96 -5.24 -17.01
CA SER A 296 -38.34 -5.05 -16.65
C SER A 296 -38.72 -6.36 -15.99
N LYS A 297 -39.16 -6.29 -14.72
CA LYS A 297 -40.19 -7.22 -14.29
C LYS A 297 -41.08 -7.38 -15.51
N ILE A 298 -41.29 -8.62 -15.96
CA ILE A 298 -42.31 -8.92 -16.95
C ILE A 298 -43.62 -8.46 -16.30
N LEU A 299 -43.87 -7.16 -16.38
CA LEU A 299 -45.19 -6.59 -16.42
C LEU A 299 -45.75 -7.32 -17.62
N LYS A 300 -46.78 -8.13 -17.38
CA LYS A 300 -47.71 -8.55 -18.42
C LYS A 300 -48.27 -7.28 -19.04
N GLY A 301 -47.49 -6.68 -19.94
CA GLY A 301 -47.76 -5.45 -20.63
C GLY A 301 -48.37 -5.85 -21.95
N LYS A 302 -49.54 -5.26 -22.24
CA LYS A 302 -50.30 -5.42 -23.48
C LYS A 302 -49.36 -5.51 -24.68
N SER A 303 -49.55 -6.57 -25.45
CA SER A 303 -48.86 -6.78 -26.71
C SER A 303 -49.22 -5.66 -27.67
N ASN A 304 -48.22 -4.87 -28.07
CA ASN A 304 -48.37 -3.97 -29.22
C ASN A 304 -48.27 -4.84 -30.49
N LEU A 305 -49.31 -5.63 -30.75
CA LEU A 305 -49.53 -6.26 -32.05
C LEU A 305 -49.91 -5.15 -33.04
N SER A 306 -49.39 -5.21 -34.27
CA SER A 306 -49.79 -4.26 -35.31
C SER A 306 -51.29 -4.35 -35.58
N GLU A 307 -51.90 -3.23 -35.97
CA GLU A 307 -53.33 -3.13 -36.31
C GLU A 307 -53.73 -4.23 -37.32
N ASP A 308 -52.86 -4.50 -38.29
CA ASP A 308 -53.05 -5.52 -39.33
C ASP A 308 -53.24 -6.93 -38.75
N ILE A 309 -52.50 -7.27 -37.69
CA ILE A 309 -52.61 -8.57 -37.02
C ILE A 309 -53.85 -8.62 -36.12
N LEU A 310 -54.18 -7.52 -35.45
CA LEU A 310 -55.38 -7.43 -34.60
C LEU A 310 -56.68 -7.48 -35.41
N ASN A 311 -56.65 -7.08 -36.69
CA ASN A 311 -57.78 -7.19 -37.61
C ASN A 311 -58.04 -8.63 -38.08
N LEU A 312 -57.07 -9.53 -37.96
CA LEU A 312 -57.24 -10.96 -38.24
C LEU A 312 -57.88 -11.72 -37.08
N ILE A 313 -58.07 -11.07 -35.92
CA ILE A 313 -58.59 -11.68 -34.69
C ILE A 313 -59.92 -11.04 -34.33
N PRO A 314 -60.98 -11.82 -34.03
CA PRO A 314 -62.27 -11.30 -33.61
C PRO A 314 -62.14 -10.32 -32.42
N GLU A 315 -62.87 -9.21 -32.46
CA GLU A 315 -62.73 -8.13 -31.45
C GLU A 315 -62.86 -8.62 -30.00
N LYS A 316 -63.74 -9.60 -29.77
CA LYS A 316 -64.00 -10.20 -28.45
C LYS A 316 -62.81 -10.99 -27.90
N GLU A 317 -61.85 -11.38 -28.75
CA GLU A 317 -60.73 -12.25 -28.39
C GLU A 317 -59.37 -11.54 -28.48
N ARG A 318 -59.34 -10.26 -28.86
CA ARG A 318 -58.09 -9.46 -28.99
C ARG A 318 -57.25 -9.43 -27.71
N ASN A 319 -57.87 -9.55 -26.53
CA ASN A 319 -57.16 -9.61 -25.25
C ASN A 319 -56.28 -10.87 -25.08
N ASN A 320 -56.57 -11.93 -25.85
CA ASN A 320 -55.81 -13.18 -25.87
C ASN A 320 -55.06 -13.39 -27.20
N ALA A 321 -54.89 -12.32 -27.99
CA ALA A 321 -54.37 -12.38 -29.35
C ALA A 321 -53.00 -13.09 -29.45
N GLU A 322 -52.09 -12.86 -28.51
CA GLU A 322 -50.79 -13.54 -28.51
C GLU A 322 -50.88 -15.06 -28.39
N ASP A 323 -51.80 -15.56 -27.56
CA ASP A 323 -51.95 -16.99 -27.33
C ASP A 323 -52.61 -17.68 -28.53
N ILE A 324 -53.56 -17.00 -29.18
CA ILE A 324 -54.18 -17.44 -30.43
C ILE A 324 -53.13 -17.54 -31.54
N ILE A 325 -52.28 -16.51 -31.70
CA ILE A 325 -51.20 -16.50 -32.69
C ILE A 325 -50.21 -17.65 -32.42
N LYS A 326 -49.80 -17.85 -31.16
CA LYS A 326 -48.90 -18.96 -30.80
C LYS A 326 -49.51 -20.33 -31.10
N GLN A 327 -50.80 -20.53 -30.85
CA GLN A 327 -51.47 -21.78 -31.18
C GLN A 327 -51.60 -21.99 -32.68
N ALA A 328 -51.97 -20.96 -33.44
CA ALA A 328 -52.06 -21.01 -34.90
C ALA A 328 -50.71 -21.36 -35.54
N LEU A 329 -49.62 -20.73 -35.10
CA LEU A 329 -48.27 -21.03 -35.57
C LEU A 329 -47.85 -22.46 -35.21
N LYS A 330 -48.16 -22.93 -34.00
CA LYS A 330 -47.91 -24.33 -33.60
C LYS A 330 -48.65 -25.31 -34.50
N ILE A 331 -49.91 -25.05 -34.85
CA ILE A 331 -50.68 -25.91 -35.75
C ILE A 331 -50.07 -25.89 -37.15
N TYR A 332 -49.75 -24.71 -37.69
CA TYR A 332 -49.18 -24.55 -39.02
C TYR A 332 -47.85 -25.31 -39.19
N TYR A 333 -46.91 -25.15 -38.25
CA TYR A 333 -45.62 -25.84 -38.29
C TYR A 333 -45.67 -27.31 -37.85
N LYS A 334 -46.78 -27.77 -37.28
CA LYS A 334 -47.02 -29.19 -36.99
C LYS A 334 -47.75 -29.91 -38.13
N ALA A 335 -48.40 -29.15 -39.02
CA ALA A 335 -49.05 -29.68 -40.22
C ALA A 335 -48.10 -29.67 -41.44
N ASN A 336 -47.07 -28.83 -41.43
CA ASN A 336 -46.09 -28.68 -42.52
C ASN A 336 -44.69 -29.24 -42.19
N ASN A 337 -44.56 -29.99 -41.10
CA ASN A 337 -43.47 -30.93 -40.81
C ASN A 337 -44.09 -32.32 -40.68
#